data_AF-A0A9W6U7M0-F1
#
_entry.id   AF-A0A9W6U7M0-F1
#
_cell.length_a   1.000
_cell.length_b   1.000
_cell.length_c   1.000
_cell.angle_alpha   90.00
_cell.angle_beta   90.00
_cell.angle_gamma   90.00
#
_symmetry.space_group_name_H-M   'P 1'
#
loop_
_entity.id
_entity.type
_entity.pdbx_description
1 polymer ?
#
loop_
_entity_poly.entity_id
_entity_poly.type
_entity_poly.pdbx_seq_one_letter_code
_entity_poly.pdbx_strand_id
1 'polypeptide(L)'
;MRGYTLMSEETLDPAVQTRGDTKEGYYICRHVPPDSDEMKLPLHGPNVFPDAAALPTFQPTMEKYHAAMCELGFSVAQLFAEAAGEKGRFAGPGLFDKPMAALRLLHYAPEKSDVEAGVFGAGAHTDYGLITLLSTDSTGGLQIFHEGEWIDVPPREDAFVVNIGDMAERFTNGLFKSTLHRVVNVSGKERYSVPFFYEPDFTCEVTCFPSCVSAENPAKYPPTTSGQHLVDMYKQTHASFEAPSPTAADQHV
;
A
#
# COMPACT_ATOMS: atom_id res chain seq x y z
N MET A 1 11.83 4.76 3.42
CA MET A 1 10.84 4.84 2.33
C MET A 1 10.06 6.15 2.38
N ARG A 2 10.74 7.30 2.35
CA ARG A 2 10.08 8.63 2.28
C ARG A 2 10.87 9.47 1.29
N GLY A 3 10.19 10.29 0.51
CA GLY A 3 10.81 11.02 -0.59
C GLY A 3 10.97 10.18 -1.85
N TYR A 4 11.94 10.56 -2.69
CA TYR A 4 12.09 10.05 -4.04
C TYR A 4 12.71 8.64 -4.11
N THR A 5 12.21 7.82 -5.03
CA THR A 5 12.75 6.51 -5.42
C THR A 5 13.12 6.56 -6.91
N LEU A 6 14.32 6.12 -7.26
CA LEU A 6 14.85 6.20 -8.62
C LEU A 6 14.10 5.28 -9.59
N MET A 7 14.16 5.63 -10.88
CA MET A 7 13.67 4.77 -11.96
C MET A 7 14.32 3.38 -11.86
N SER A 8 13.50 2.32 -11.91
CA SER A 8 13.97 0.92 -11.84
C SER A 8 14.68 0.53 -10.55
N GLU A 9 14.51 1.29 -9.46
CA GLU A 9 15.04 0.92 -8.14
C GLU A 9 14.28 -0.27 -7.51
N GLU A 10 12.95 -0.30 -7.68
CA GLU A 10 12.07 -1.31 -7.09
C GLU A 10 11.84 -2.47 -8.07
N THR A 11 11.80 -3.70 -7.58
CA THR A 11 11.51 -4.90 -8.37
C THR A 11 10.48 -5.75 -7.64
N LEU A 12 9.19 -5.57 -7.97
CA LEU A 12 8.09 -6.21 -7.25
C LEU A 12 7.97 -7.72 -7.52
N ASP A 13 8.34 -8.16 -8.72
CA ASP A 13 8.34 -9.57 -9.12
C ASP A 13 9.72 -9.99 -9.62
N PRO A 14 10.71 -10.21 -8.73
CA PRO A 14 12.08 -10.52 -9.12
C PRO A 14 12.23 -11.88 -9.82
N ALA A 15 11.18 -12.72 -9.84
CA ALA A 15 11.20 -14.00 -10.53
C ALA A 15 10.95 -13.85 -12.04
N VAL A 16 10.20 -12.83 -12.45
CA VAL A 16 9.84 -12.58 -13.86
C VAL A 16 10.47 -11.30 -14.40
N GLN A 17 10.56 -10.26 -13.58
CA GLN A 17 11.06 -8.95 -13.96
C GLN A 17 12.59 -9.01 -14.19
N THR A 18 13.06 -8.76 -15.41
CA THR A 18 14.47 -8.94 -15.81
C THR A 18 15.36 -7.74 -15.50
N ARG A 19 14.75 -6.59 -15.27
CA ARG A 19 15.38 -5.35 -14.77
C ARG A 19 14.36 -4.62 -13.90
N GLY A 20 14.77 -3.77 -12.96
CA GLY A 20 13.82 -3.11 -12.07
C GLY A 20 12.63 -2.45 -12.78
N ASP A 21 11.49 -2.43 -12.08
CA ASP A 21 10.21 -1.94 -12.59
C ASP A 21 10.38 -0.59 -13.30
N THR A 22 9.80 -0.42 -14.48
CA THR A 22 9.99 0.80 -15.32
C THR A 22 9.20 2.01 -14.81
N LYS A 23 9.37 2.30 -13.51
CA LYS A 23 8.82 3.42 -12.76
C LYS A 23 9.84 4.03 -11.83
N GLU A 24 9.65 5.31 -11.58
CA GLU A 24 10.18 6.05 -10.43
C GLU A 24 9.02 6.48 -9.53
N GLY A 25 9.33 7.04 -8.37
CA GLY A 25 8.25 7.49 -7.51
C GLY A 25 8.65 8.37 -6.33
N TYR A 26 7.63 8.76 -5.57
CA TYR A 26 7.77 9.63 -4.41
C TYR A 26 6.84 9.16 -3.28
N TYR A 27 7.42 8.87 -2.11
CA TYR A 27 6.68 8.41 -0.93
C TYR A 27 6.34 9.56 0.02
N ILE A 28 5.08 9.63 0.43
CA ILE A 28 4.57 10.55 1.46
C ILE A 28 3.71 9.72 2.42
N CYS A 29 4.08 9.68 3.69
CA CYS A 29 3.35 8.90 4.70
C CYS A 29 2.65 9.82 5.70
N ARG A 30 1.91 9.25 6.66
CA ARG A 30 1.53 9.98 7.87
C ARG A 30 2.78 10.62 8.49
N HIS A 31 2.72 11.93 8.69
CA HIS A 31 3.84 12.68 9.25
C HIS A 31 3.99 12.36 10.74
N VAL A 32 5.22 12.02 11.14
CA VAL A 32 5.58 11.80 12.54
C VAL A 32 6.67 12.81 12.92
N PRO A 33 6.40 13.71 13.87
CA PRO A 33 7.39 14.69 14.33
C PRO A 33 8.65 14.00 14.90
N PRO A 34 9.86 14.57 14.71
CA PRO A 34 11.10 13.98 15.21
C PRO A 34 11.18 13.76 16.72
N ASP A 35 10.38 14.47 17.51
CA ASP A 35 10.27 14.40 18.96
C ASP A 35 9.17 13.43 19.46
N SER A 36 8.43 12.80 18.54
CA SER A 36 7.41 11.82 18.89
C SER A 36 8.00 10.48 19.34
N ASP A 37 7.39 9.84 20.34
CA ASP A 37 7.74 8.47 20.75
C ASP A 37 7.56 7.44 19.62
N GLU A 38 6.68 7.72 18.65
CA GLU A 38 6.47 6.87 17.47
C GLU A 38 7.72 6.78 16.58
N MET A 39 8.71 7.67 16.74
CA MET A 39 10.01 7.57 16.04
C MET A 39 10.78 6.29 16.36
N LYS A 40 10.44 5.59 17.45
CA LYS A 40 11.00 4.28 17.82
C LYS A 40 10.37 3.12 17.03
N LEU A 41 9.24 3.36 16.36
CA LEU A 41 8.52 2.35 15.60
C LEU A 41 9.03 2.29 14.15
N PRO A 42 9.16 1.10 13.55
CA PRO A 42 9.42 0.97 12.12
C PRO A 42 8.42 1.75 11.27
N LEU A 43 8.84 2.21 10.09
CA LEU A 43 7.99 2.91 9.12
C LEU A 43 7.53 4.32 9.56
N HIS A 44 7.86 4.78 10.77
CA HIS A 44 7.53 6.12 11.27
C HIS A 44 8.68 7.11 10.99
N GLY A 45 8.34 8.38 10.80
CA GLY A 45 9.30 9.43 10.50
C GLY A 45 8.69 10.67 9.86
N PRO A 46 9.46 11.78 9.81
CA PRO A 46 9.07 12.96 9.08
C PRO A 46 9.12 12.70 7.57
N ASN A 47 8.16 13.27 6.83
CA ASN A 47 8.23 13.30 5.37
C ASN A 47 9.42 14.12 4.88
N VAL A 48 10.01 13.67 3.78
CA VAL A 48 11.00 14.44 3.02
C VAL A 48 10.23 15.08 1.88
N PHE A 49 10.31 16.40 1.75
CA PHE A 49 9.68 17.19 0.68
C PHE A 49 10.76 17.83 -0.20
N PRO A 50 10.46 18.15 -1.47
CA PRO A 50 11.38 18.92 -2.30
C PRO A 50 11.58 20.33 -1.72
N ASP A 51 12.63 21.01 -2.19
CA ASP A 51 12.89 22.41 -1.81
C ASP A 51 11.66 23.29 -2.13
N ALA A 52 11.12 23.95 -1.09
CA ALA A 52 9.98 24.82 -1.21
C ALA A 52 10.25 26.06 -2.07
N ALA A 53 11.51 26.48 -2.25
CA ALA A 53 11.85 27.53 -3.20
C ALA A 53 11.66 27.09 -4.66
N ALA A 54 11.92 25.80 -4.94
CA ALA A 54 11.75 25.22 -6.28
C ALA A 54 10.31 24.79 -6.55
N LEU A 55 9.65 24.18 -5.57
CA LEU A 55 8.28 23.65 -5.67
C LEU A 55 7.39 24.13 -4.50
N PRO A 56 7.06 25.43 -4.45
CA PRO A 56 6.40 26.06 -3.29
C PRO A 56 5.02 25.49 -2.96
N THR A 57 4.34 24.91 -3.96
CA THR A 57 2.99 24.37 -3.79
C THR A 57 2.97 22.86 -3.53
N PHE A 58 4.11 22.16 -3.62
CA PHE A 58 4.12 20.70 -3.58
C PHE A 58 3.68 20.17 -2.22
N GLN A 59 4.37 20.56 -1.14
CA GLN A 59 4.04 20.13 0.21
C GLN A 59 2.57 20.44 0.59
N PRO A 60 2.07 21.69 0.50
CA PRO A 60 0.69 21.98 0.90
C PRO A 60 -0.35 21.27 0.04
N THR A 61 -0.07 21.00 -1.24
CA THR A 61 -0.98 20.22 -2.10
C THR A 61 -1.03 18.76 -1.67
N MET A 62 0.13 18.15 -1.40
CA MET A 62 0.21 16.75 -1.01
C MET A 62 -0.34 16.49 0.38
N GLU A 63 -0.12 17.41 1.34
CA GLU A 63 -0.71 17.32 2.68
C GLU A 63 -2.24 17.43 2.61
N LYS A 64 -2.77 18.35 1.80
CA LYS A 64 -4.22 18.47 1.57
C LYS A 64 -4.80 17.20 0.93
N TYR A 65 -4.14 16.65 -0.08
CA TYR A 65 -4.58 15.41 -0.73
C TYR A 65 -4.53 14.23 0.23
N HIS A 66 -3.44 14.08 1.00
CA HIS A 66 -3.27 13.01 1.99
C HIS A 66 -4.38 13.04 3.04
N ALA A 67 -4.73 14.22 3.57
CA ALA A 67 -5.83 14.37 4.52
C ALA A 67 -7.18 13.96 3.92
N ALA A 68 -7.50 14.40 2.70
CA ALA A 68 -8.73 14.00 2.02
C ALA A 68 -8.79 12.49 1.75
N MET A 69 -7.66 11.88 1.38
CA MET A 69 -7.56 10.44 1.17
C MET A 69 -7.67 9.65 2.48
N CYS A 70 -7.25 10.20 3.62
CA CYS A 70 -7.48 9.57 4.93
C CYS A 70 -8.99 9.52 5.27
N GLU A 71 -9.73 10.58 5.01
CA GLU A 71 -11.19 10.61 5.23
C GLU A 71 -11.93 9.60 4.32
N LEU A 72 -11.54 9.55 3.04
CA LEU A 72 -12.08 8.58 2.10
C LEU A 72 -11.69 7.15 2.48
N GLY A 73 -10.42 6.91 2.80
CA GLY A 73 -9.89 5.62 3.22
C GLY A 73 -10.62 5.07 4.44
N PHE A 74 -10.88 5.91 5.45
CA PHE A 74 -11.66 5.51 6.62
C PHE A 74 -13.08 5.11 6.25
N SER A 75 -13.74 5.89 5.40
CA SER A 75 -15.10 5.59 4.93
C SER A 75 -15.17 4.25 4.19
N VAL A 76 -14.19 3.98 3.32
CA VAL A 76 -14.09 2.71 2.57
C VAL A 76 -13.76 1.54 3.51
N ALA A 77 -12.90 1.74 4.50
CA ALA A 77 -12.59 0.72 5.51
C ALA A 77 -13.84 0.32 6.32
N GLN A 78 -14.72 1.26 6.68
CA GLN A 78 -15.99 0.94 7.33
C GLN A 78 -16.90 0.08 6.43
N LEU A 79 -16.98 0.42 5.13
CA LEU A 79 -17.75 -0.37 4.17
C LEU A 79 -17.20 -1.79 4.00
N PHE A 80 -15.88 -1.93 3.97
CA PHE A 80 -15.22 -3.23 3.97
C PHE A 80 -15.62 -4.08 5.19
N ALA A 81 -15.54 -3.50 6.39
CA ALA A 81 -15.91 -4.20 7.63
C ALA A 81 -17.40 -4.57 7.65
N GLU A 82 -18.28 -3.66 7.20
CA GLU A 82 -19.72 -3.93 7.08
C GLU A 82 -20.01 -5.07 6.09
N ALA A 83 -19.36 -5.07 4.92
CA ALA A 83 -19.50 -6.14 3.92
C ALA A 83 -19.00 -7.50 4.44
N ALA A 84 -18.04 -7.50 5.35
CA ALA A 84 -17.55 -8.70 6.02
C ALA A 84 -18.43 -9.15 7.21
N GLY A 85 -19.49 -8.40 7.56
CA GLY A 85 -20.36 -8.71 8.70
C GLY A 85 -19.93 -8.12 10.05
N GLU A 86 -18.94 -7.23 10.05
CA GLU A 86 -18.34 -6.58 11.22
C GLU A 86 -18.63 -5.08 11.26
N LYS A 87 -19.89 -4.69 11.00
CA LYS A 87 -20.29 -3.28 10.92
C LYS A 87 -19.85 -2.50 12.17
N GLY A 88 -19.14 -1.39 11.96
CA GLY A 88 -18.68 -0.50 13.03
C GLY A 88 -17.44 -0.99 13.79
N ARG A 89 -16.91 -2.18 13.48
CA ARG A 89 -15.72 -2.74 14.13
C ARG A 89 -14.53 -1.78 14.09
N PHE A 90 -14.30 -1.15 12.95
CA PHE A 90 -13.19 -0.23 12.73
C PHE A 90 -13.38 1.17 13.33
N ALA A 91 -14.55 1.48 13.89
CA ALA A 91 -14.75 2.73 14.64
C ALA A 91 -14.30 2.62 16.12
N GLY A 92 -13.75 1.46 16.52
CA GLY A 92 -13.19 1.26 17.85
C GLY A 92 -11.90 2.06 18.07
N PRO A 93 -11.60 2.46 19.33
CA PRO A 93 -10.40 3.20 19.67
C PRO A 93 -9.13 2.38 19.39
N GLY A 94 -8.08 3.05 18.92
CA GLY A 94 -6.76 2.47 18.64
C GLY A 94 -6.67 1.65 17.35
N LEU A 95 -7.73 1.63 16.53
CA LEU A 95 -7.70 0.92 15.23
C LEU A 95 -7.32 1.85 14.07
N PHE A 96 -7.87 3.07 14.04
CA PHE A 96 -7.62 4.07 13.00
C PHE A 96 -7.40 5.47 13.60
N ASP A 97 -6.93 5.56 14.84
CA ASP A 97 -6.63 6.86 15.48
C ASP A 97 -5.36 7.48 14.88
N LYS A 98 -4.41 6.63 14.47
CA LYS A 98 -3.11 6.97 13.87
C LYS A 98 -2.81 6.00 12.72
N PRO A 99 -3.64 5.98 11.67
CA PRO A 99 -3.57 4.96 10.64
C PRO A 99 -2.21 4.99 9.94
N MET A 100 -1.77 3.83 9.49
CA MET A 100 -0.63 3.74 8.59
C MET A 100 -1.12 4.13 7.19
N ALA A 101 -0.91 5.39 6.81
CA ALA A 101 -1.38 5.93 5.54
C ALA A 101 -0.18 6.35 4.67
N ALA A 102 0.00 5.68 3.53
CA ALA A 102 1.08 5.95 2.59
C ALA A 102 0.54 6.34 1.21
N LEU A 103 1.07 7.42 0.66
CA LEU A 103 0.80 7.91 -0.68
C LEU A 103 2.06 7.70 -1.52
N ARG A 104 1.92 7.09 -2.70
CA ARG A 104 2.96 7.14 -3.74
C ARG A 104 2.52 8.08 -4.84
N LEU A 105 3.45 8.85 -5.36
CA LEU A 105 3.35 9.44 -6.70
C LEU A 105 4.23 8.59 -7.61
N LEU A 106 3.65 7.95 -8.62
CA LEU A 106 4.37 7.06 -9.52
C LEU A 106 4.39 7.64 -10.93
N HIS A 107 5.57 7.60 -11.54
CA HIS A 107 5.79 7.94 -12.94
C HIS A 107 6.41 6.73 -13.65
N TYR A 108 5.73 6.25 -14.69
CA TYR A 108 6.18 5.13 -15.50
C TYR A 108 6.75 5.64 -16.82
N ALA A 109 7.89 5.07 -17.23
CA ALA A 109 8.61 5.50 -18.43
C ALA A 109 7.76 5.36 -19.71
N PRO A 110 8.02 6.17 -20.76
CA PRO A 110 7.37 6.06 -22.07
C PRO A 110 7.91 4.89 -22.89
N GLU A 111 8.17 3.77 -22.23
CA GLU A 111 8.62 2.53 -22.84
C GLU A 111 7.47 1.53 -22.84
N LYS A 112 7.28 0.83 -23.96
CA LYS A 112 6.31 -0.26 -23.99
C LYS A 112 6.85 -1.44 -23.19
N SER A 113 5.99 -2.02 -22.37
CA SER A 113 6.32 -3.28 -21.68
C SER A 113 6.52 -4.41 -22.69
N ASP A 114 7.47 -5.28 -22.39
CA ASP A 114 7.71 -6.53 -23.11
C ASP A 114 7.49 -7.68 -22.12
N VAL A 115 6.26 -8.20 -22.11
CA VAL A 115 5.83 -9.22 -21.14
C VAL A 115 6.61 -10.53 -21.33
N GLU A 116 6.97 -10.87 -22.56
CA GLU A 116 7.72 -12.10 -22.87
C GLU A 116 9.18 -11.99 -22.43
N ALA A 117 9.77 -10.81 -22.55
CA ALA A 117 11.11 -10.51 -22.04
C ALA A 117 11.13 -10.13 -20.54
N GLY A 118 9.98 -10.19 -19.86
CA GLY A 118 9.87 -9.88 -18.44
C GLY A 118 10.16 -8.42 -18.12
N VAL A 119 9.64 -7.49 -18.92
CA VAL A 119 9.79 -6.03 -18.73
C VAL A 119 8.43 -5.42 -18.44
N PHE A 120 8.22 -4.98 -17.20
CA PHE A 120 6.95 -4.41 -16.73
C PHE A 120 7.09 -2.98 -16.21
N GLY A 121 6.00 -2.22 -16.24
CA GLY A 121 5.84 -0.97 -15.48
C GLY A 121 5.88 -1.24 -13.98
N ALA A 122 5.22 -2.32 -13.56
CA ALA A 122 5.28 -2.90 -12.23
C ALA A 122 5.04 -4.41 -12.37
N GLY A 123 5.92 -5.23 -11.81
CA GLY A 123 5.77 -6.69 -11.78
C GLY A 123 4.47 -7.15 -11.11
N ALA A 124 4.13 -8.44 -11.27
CA ALA A 124 2.94 -9.00 -10.65
C ALA A 124 3.08 -9.08 -9.13
N HIS A 125 2.15 -8.48 -8.39
CA HIS A 125 2.18 -8.44 -6.93
C HIS A 125 0.79 -8.27 -6.33
N THR A 126 0.68 -8.48 -5.02
CA THR A 126 -0.46 -8.08 -4.20
C THR A 126 -0.05 -6.91 -3.30
N ASP A 127 -1.04 -6.12 -2.89
CA ASP A 127 -0.82 -5.09 -1.88
C ASP A 127 -0.78 -5.72 -0.48
N TYR A 128 0.04 -5.18 0.40
CA TYR A 128 0.26 -5.79 1.73
C TYR A 128 -0.89 -5.50 2.69
N GLY A 129 -1.56 -4.37 2.48
CA GLY A 129 -2.44 -3.72 3.42
C GLY A 129 -3.88 -4.19 3.45
N LEU A 130 -4.75 -3.29 3.88
CA LEU A 130 -6.19 -3.36 3.94
C LEU A 130 -6.79 -2.78 2.66
N ILE A 131 -6.67 -1.47 2.42
CA ILE A 131 -7.28 -0.77 1.27
C ILE A 131 -6.23 -0.01 0.47
N THR A 132 -6.31 -0.14 -0.86
CA THR A 132 -5.64 0.74 -1.81
C THR A 132 -6.66 1.56 -2.59
N LEU A 133 -6.47 2.88 -2.62
CA LEU A 133 -7.24 3.83 -3.42
C LEU A 133 -6.33 4.42 -4.50
N LEU A 134 -6.60 4.09 -5.76
CA LEU A 134 -5.73 4.44 -6.88
C LEU A 134 -6.40 5.48 -7.78
N SER A 135 -5.76 6.63 -7.91
CA SER A 135 -6.01 7.57 -9.01
C SER A 135 -4.99 7.33 -10.13
N THR A 136 -5.45 7.39 -11.38
CA THR A 136 -4.62 7.19 -12.58
C THR A 136 -4.92 8.29 -13.58
N ASP A 137 -3.95 8.62 -14.42
CA ASP A 137 -4.19 9.44 -15.61
C ASP A 137 -5.01 8.68 -16.67
N SER A 138 -5.17 9.26 -17.85
CA SER A 138 -5.86 8.63 -18.98
C SER A 138 -5.07 7.50 -19.66
N THR A 139 -3.84 7.20 -19.22
CA THR A 139 -2.99 6.17 -19.80
C THR A 139 -3.25 4.84 -19.10
N GLY A 140 -3.77 3.87 -19.87
CA GLY A 140 -4.01 2.51 -19.39
C GLY A 140 -2.73 1.75 -19.05
N GLY A 141 -2.89 0.57 -18.47
CA GLY A 141 -1.80 -0.37 -18.23
C GLY A 141 -1.93 -1.19 -16.97
N LEU A 142 -2.81 -0.80 -16.03
CA LEU A 142 -3.15 -1.64 -14.89
C LEU A 142 -3.87 -2.91 -15.37
N GLN A 143 -3.39 -4.06 -14.93
CA GLN A 143 -4.03 -5.35 -15.13
C GLN A 143 -4.23 -6.06 -13.80
N ILE A 144 -5.36 -6.73 -13.64
CA ILE A 144 -5.65 -7.63 -12.51
C ILE A 144 -5.68 -9.07 -12.99
N PHE A 145 -5.32 -10.02 -12.15
CA PHE A 145 -5.43 -11.44 -12.44
C PHE A 145 -6.72 -11.99 -11.83
N HIS A 146 -7.59 -12.53 -12.65
CA HIS A 146 -8.88 -13.07 -12.24
C HIS A 146 -9.22 -14.31 -13.06
N GLU A 147 -9.66 -15.38 -12.40
CA GLU A 147 -10.08 -16.65 -13.03
C GLU A 147 -9.09 -17.25 -14.06
N GLY A 148 -7.78 -17.04 -13.83
CA GLY A 148 -6.72 -17.58 -14.68
C GLY A 148 -6.25 -16.63 -15.78
N GLU A 149 -6.81 -15.43 -15.87
CA GLU A 149 -6.58 -14.48 -16.96
C GLU A 149 -6.17 -13.10 -16.43
N TRP A 150 -5.35 -12.39 -17.20
CA TRP A 150 -5.05 -10.98 -16.96
C TRP A 150 -6.11 -10.10 -17.62
N ILE A 151 -6.76 -9.25 -16.84
CA ILE A 151 -7.84 -8.35 -17.28
C ILE A 151 -7.37 -6.91 -17.14
N ASP A 152 -7.51 -6.13 -18.21
CA ASP A 152 -7.22 -4.70 -18.21
C ASP A 152 -8.23 -3.93 -17.33
N VAL A 153 -7.71 -3.00 -16.52
CA VAL A 153 -8.53 -2.02 -15.80
C VAL A 153 -8.47 -0.71 -16.58
N PRO A 154 -9.53 -0.36 -17.35
CA PRO A 154 -9.52 0.86 -18.14
C PRO A 154 -9.49 2.10 -17.25
N PRO A 155 -8.73 3.15 -17.61
CA PRO A 155 -8.79 4.43 -16.94
C PRO A 155 -10.21 4.98 -16.94
N ARG A 156 -10.59 5.59 -15.81
CA ARG A 156 -11.88 6.25 -15.67
C ARG A 156 -11.70 7.59 -15.00
N GLU A 157 -12.08 8.64 -15.72
CA GLU A 157 -12.18 9.98 -15.15
C GLU A 157 -13.21 10.00 -14.01
N ASP A 158 -12.95 10.80 -12.98
CA ASP A 158 -13.80 10.96 -11.80
C ASP A 158 -14.04 9.68 -10.97
N ALA A 159 -13.12 8.72 -11.00
CA ALA A 159 -13.19 7.52 -10.18
C ALA A 159 -11.84 7.11 -9.60
N PHE A 160 -11.88 6.49 -8.43
CA PHE A 160 -10.77 5.71 -7.90
C PHE A 160 -10.95 4.25 -8.26
N VAL A 161 -9.86 3.58 -8.64
CA VAL A 161 -9.78 2.13 -8.58
C VAL A 161 -9.56 1.75 -7.11
N VAL A 162 -10.34 0.80 -6.61
CA VAL A 162 -10.23 0.32 -5.23
C VAL A 162 -9.92 -1.16 -5.25
N ASN A 163 -8.86 -1.55 -4.56
CA ASN A 163 -8.55 -2.95 -4.28
C ASN A 163 -8.19 -3.12 -2.81
N ILE A 164 -8.13 -4.38 -2.39
CA ILE A 164 -7.74 -4.77 -1.05
C ILE A 164 -6.42 -5.53 -1.07
N GLY A 165 -5.73 -5.53 0.07
CA GLY A 165 -4.47 -6.23 0.23
C GLY A 165 -4.53 -7.46 1.14
N ASP A 166 -3.35 -8.01 1.44
CA ASP A 166 -3.18 -9.24 2.20
C ASP A 166 -3.71 -9.13 3.64
N MET A 167 -3.65 -7.94 4.26
CA MET A 167 -4.21 -7.71 5.58
C MET A 167 -5.74 -7.80 5.57
N ALA A 168 -6.40 -7.32 4.51
CA ALA A 168 -7.84 -7.46 4.34
C ALA A 168 -8.25 -8.94 4.20
N GLU A 169 -7.47 -9.71 3.44
CA GLU A 169 -7.67 -11.14 3.30
C GLU A 169 -7.51 -11.87 4.65
N ARG A 170 -6.54 -11.47 5.47
CA ARG A 170 -6.34 -11.97 6.84
C ARG A 170 -7.53 -11.67 7.75
N PHE A 171 -8.04 -10.44 7.76
CA PHE A 171 -9.22 -10.07 8.55
C PHE A 171 -10.43 -10.92 8.17
N THR A 172 -10.62 -11.19 6.89
CA THR A 172 -11.82 -11.88 6.39
C THR A 172 -11.64 -13.39 6.25
N ASN A 173 -10.54 -13.94 6.77
CA ASN A 173 -10.23 -15.37 6.72
C ASN A 173 -10.28 -15.96 5.28
N GLY A 174 -9.93 -15.15 4.29
CA GLY A 174 -9.97 -15.53 2.87
C GLY A 174 -11.32 -15.35 2.18
N LEU A 175 -12.33 -14.74 2.83
CA LEU A 175 -13.60 -14.42 2.19
C LEU A 175 -13.41 -13.37 1.08
N PHE A 176 -12.64 -12.33 1.35
CA PHE A 176 -12.20 -11.39 0.31
C PHE A 176 -10.74 -11.65 -0.04
N LYS A 177 -10.42 -11.56 -1.34
CA LYS A 177 -9.13 -11.95 -1.89
C LYS A 177 -8.27 -10.76 -2.27
N SER A 178 -7.03 -10.78 -1.78
CA SER A 178 -5.97 -9.88 -2.21
C SER A 178 -5.64 -10.21 -3.67
N THR A 179 -5.95 -9.27 -4.57
CA THR A 179 -5.94 -9.56 -6.01
C THR A 179 -4.57 -9.25 -6.60
N LEU A 180 -3.97 -10.24 -7.25
CA LEU A 180 -2.71 -10.07 -7.97
C LEU A 180 -2.93 -9.07 -9.11
N HIS A 181 -2.04 -8.09 -9.21
CA HIS A 181 -2.11 -7.05 -10.23
C HIS A 181 -0.71 -6.67 -10.72
N ARG A 182 -0.65 -6.08 -11.92
CA ARG A 182 0.61 -5.64 -12.55
C ARG A 182 0.37 -4.40 -13.42
N VAL A 183 1.45 -3.78 -13.90
CA VAL A 183 1.36 -2.68 -14.88
C VAL A 183 2.10 -3.05 -16.17
N VAL A 184 1.36 -3.11 -17.28
CA VAL A 184 1.84 -3.35 -18.64
C VAL A 184 1.57 -2.11 -19.48
N ASN A 185 2.61 -1.34 -19.80
CA ASN A 185 2.47 -0.17 -20.67
C ASN A 185 2.38 -0.60 -22.13
N VAL A 186 1.17 -0.61 -22.69
CA VAL A 186 0.95 -0.90 -24.12
C VAL A 186 1.03 0.36 -25.00
N SER A 187 0.94 1.54 -24.39
CA SER A 187 0.79 2.82 -25.09
C SER A 187 2.11 3.37 -25.63
N GLY A 188 3.23 3.10 -24.94
CA GLY A 188 4.51 3.75 -25.21
C GLY A 188 4.54 5.24 -24.83
N LYS A 189 3.58 5.68 -24.00
CA LYS A 189 3.54 7.01 -23.41
C LYS A 189 3.87 6.92 -21.93
N GLU A 190 4.25 8.04 -21.34
CA GLU A 190 4.34 8.16 -19.88
C GLU A 190 2.97 7.86 -19.25
N ARG A 191 3.01 7.28 -18.07
CA ARG A 191 1.83 7.05 -17.23
C ARG A 191 2.10 7.57 -15.84
N TYR A 192 1.11 8.25 -15.26
CA TYR A 192 1.14 8.70 -13.88
C TYR A 192 0.05 8.01 -13.07
N SER A 193 0.39 7.60 -11.86
CA SER A 193 -0.60 7.08 -10.93
C SER A 193 -0.27 7.41 -9.49
N VAL A 194 -1.33 7.51 -8.68
CA VAL A 194 -1.27 7.98 -7.31
C VAL A 194 -1.99 6.98 -6.41
N PRO A 195 -1.36 5.83 -6.07
CA PRO A 195 -1.93 4.90 -5.10
C PRO A 195 -1.80 5.46 -3.68
N PHE A 196 -2.89 5.33 -2.93
CA PHE A 196 -2.97 5.63 -1.50
C PHE A 196 -3.32 4.35 -0.74
N PHE A 197 -2.41 3.90 0.10
CA PHE A 197 -2.51 2.73 0.95
C PHE A 197 -2.99 3.16 2.33
N TYR A 198 -4.07 2.56 2.82
CA TYR A 198 -4.74 2.97 4.06
C TYR A 198 -4.95 1.77 4.99
N GLU A 199 -4.09 1.71 6.01
CA GLU A 199 -4.03 0.59 6.95
C GLU A 199 -4.41 1.02 8.36
N PRO A 200 -4.87 0.07 9.20
CA PRO A 200 -5.03 0.31 10.63
C PRO A 200 -3.72 0.78 11.29
N ASP A 201 -3.86 1.38 12.47
CA ASP A 201 -2.78 1.79 13.36
C ASP A 201 -1.71 0.70 13.48
N PHE A 202 -0.45 1.09 13.62
CA PHE A 202 0.69 0.16 13.63
C PHE A 202 0.54 -0.97 14.66
N THR A 203 -0.06 -0.68 15.82
CA THR A 203 -0.26 -1.65 16.91
C THR A 203 -1.62 -2.35 16.85
N CYS A 204 -2.48 -2.03 15.89
CA CYS A 204 -3.78 -2.67 15.72
C CYS A 204 -3.59 -4.18 15.55
N GLU A 205 -4.31 -4.96 16.35
CA GLU A 205 -4.34 -6.40 16.20
C GLU A 205 -5.07 -6.79 14.91
N VAL A 206 -4.43 -7.63 14.11
CA VAL A 206 -4.98 -8.23 12.89
C VAL A 206 -5.30 -9.69 13.20
N THR A 207 -6.54 -9.91 13.59
CA THR A 207 -7.13 -11.23 13.83
C THR A 207 -8.33 -11.44 12.91
N CYS A 208 -8.59 -12.70 12.54
CA CYS A 208 -9.75 -13.03 11.73
C CYS A 208 -11.03 -12.56 12.44
N PHE A 209 -11.92 -11.94 11.67
CA PHE A 209 -13.19 -11.48 12.16
C PHE A 209 -14.06 -12.63 12.66
N PRO A 210 -14.75 -12.46 13.82
CA PRO A 210 -15.67 -13.46 14.34
C PRO A 210 -16.71 -13.95 13.32
N SER A 211 -17.24 -13.04 12.50
CA SER A 211 -18.15 -13.34 11.38
C SER A 211 -17.56 -14.23 10.28
N CYS A 212 -16.23 -14.30 10.17
CA CYS A 212 -15.50 -15.02 9.13
C CYS A 212 -14.89 -16.35 9.62
N VAL A 213 -15.16 -16.75 10.86
CA VAL A 213 -14.67 -17.99 11.47
C VAL A 213 -15.83 -18.86 11.98
N SER A 214 -15.70 -20.17 11.82
CA SER A 214 -16.64 -21.16 12.35
C SER A 214 -15.90 -22.47 12.67
N ALA A 215 -16.61 -23.47 13.21
CA ALA A 215 -16.03 -24.80 13.43
C ALA A 215 -15.60 -25.45 12.10
N GLU A 216 -16.34 -25.19 11.02
CA GLU A 216 -16.09 -25.72 9.68
C GLU A 216 -15.10 -24.87 8.86
N ASN A 217 -14.93 -23.59 9.22
CA ASN A 217 -13.95 -22.67 8.63
C ASN A 217 -13.14 -22.00 9.75
N PRO A 218 -12.22 -22.73 10.41
CA PRO A 218 -11.38 -22.16 11.46
C PRO A 218 -10.47 -21.04 10.90
N ALA A 219 -9.90 -20.23 11.79
CA ALA A 219 -8.97 -19.17 11.40
C ALA A 219 -7.75 -19.77 10.66
N LYS A 220 -7.53 -19.35 9.42
CA LYS A 220 -6.43 -19.79 8.56
C LYS A 220 -5.13 -19.03 8.84
N TYR A 221 -5.25 -17.82 9.37
CA TYR A 221 -4.13 -16.92 9.59
C TYR A 221 -3.88 -16.74 11.09
N PRO A 222 -2.63 -16.88 11.56
CA PRO A 222 -2.32 -16.58 12.95
C PRO A 222 -2.46 -15.08 13.23
N PRO A 223 -2.82 -14.68 14.47
CA PRO A 223 -2.82 -13.29 14.90
C PRO A 223 -1.49 -12.59 14.64
N THR A 224 -1.54 -11.31 14.27
CA THR A 224 -0.38 -10.42 14.15
C THR A 224 -0.81 -8.98 14.46
N THR A 225 0.08 -7.99 14.33
CA THR A 225 -0.30 -6.57 14.29
C THR A 225 -0.17 -6.02 12.87
N SER A 226 -0.88 -4.94 12.57
CA SER A 226 -0.79 -4.21 11.30
C SER A 226 0.67 -3.86 10.97
N GLY A 227 1.38 -3.27 11.93
CA GLY A 227 2.77 -2.89 11.80
C GLY A 227 3.73 -4.07 11.58
N GLN A 228 3.55 -5.16 12.33
CA GLN A 228 4.39 -6.35 12.16
C GLN A 228 4.17 -6.98 10.79
N HIS A 229 2.92 -7.11 10.35
CA HIS A 229 2.58 -7.60 9.01
C HIS A 229 3.23 -6.75 7.91
N LEU A 230 3.09 -5.42 7.98
CA LEU A 230 3.72 -4.51 7.00
C LEU A 230 5.24 -4.66 6.99
N VAL A 231 5.88 -4.68 8.17
CA VAL A 231 7.34 -4.87 8.27
C VAL A 231 7.80 -6.18 7.64
N ASP A 232 7.08 -7.27 7.87
CA ASP A 232 7.42 -8.57 7.29
C ASP A 232 7.26 -8.60 5.77
N MET A 233 6.24 -7.92 5.23
CA MET A 233 6.06 -7.79 3.78
C MET A 233 7.15 -6.90 3.14
N TYR A 234 7.52 -5.79 3.79
CA TYR A 234 8.62 -4.94 3.30
C TYR A 234 9.96 -5.67 3.29
N LYS A 235 10.27 -6.47 4.32
CA LYS A 235 11.51 -7.30 4.35
C LYS A 235 11.58 -8.31 3.20
N GLN A 236 10.44 -8.84 2.76
CA GLN A 236 10.39 -9.82 1.67
C GLN A 236 10.59 -9.18 0.29
N THR A 237 10.18 -7.92 0.13
CA THR A 237 10.03 -7.27 -1.18
C THR A 237 11.06 -6.17 -1.45
N HIS A 238 11.68 -5.61 -0.40
CA HIS A 238 12.66 -4.54 -0.51
C HIS A 238 14.02 -5.03 -0.01
N ALA A 239 14.92 -5.40 -0.93
CA ALA A 239 16.24 -5.97 -0.61
C ALA A 239 17.11 -5.07 0.29
N SER A 240 16.86 -3.75 0.31
CA SER A 240 17.57 -2.76 1.13
C SER A 240 16.86 -2.39 2.43
N PHE A 241 15.70 -2.98 2.73
CA PHE A 241 14.94 -2.65 3.92
C PHE A 241 15.49 -3.37 5.16
N GLU A 242 16.15 -2.60 6.03
CA GLU A 242 16.48 -3.01 7.39
C GLU A 242 15.50 -2.38 8.38
N ALA A 243 14.69 -3.20 9.04
CA ALA A 243 13.87 -2.72 10.14
C ALA A 243 14.77 -2.31 11.31
N PRO A 244 14.50 -1.20 12.02
CA PRO A 244 15.25 -0.87 13.22
C PRO A 244 15.17 -2.02 14.22
N SER A 245 16.33 -2.48 14.71
CA SER A 245 16.40 -3.47 15.77
C SER A 245 15.62 -2.95 16.99
N PRO A 246 14.78 -3.77 17.64
CA PRO A 246 14.22 -3.38 18.93
C PRO A 246 15.40 -3.12 19.86
N THR A 247 15.61 -1.86 20.23
CA THR A 247 16.56 -1.53 21.30
C THR A 247 16.14 -2.36 22.51
N ALA A 248 17.05 -3.20 23.01
CA ALA A 248 16.83 -3.98 24.21
C ALA A 248 16.30 -3.03 25.29
N ALA A 249 15.02 -3.17 25.64
CA ALA A 249 14.45 -2.47 26.77
C ALA A 249 15.30 -2.82 27.99
N ASP A 250 15.73 -1.78 28.71
CA ASP A 250 16.59 -1.81 29.88
C ASP A 250 16.37 -3.04 30.75
N GLN A 251 17.37 -3.94 30.75
CA GLN A 251 17.62 -4.83 31.87
C GLN A 251 18.27 -4.02 33.00
N HIS A 252 17.50 -3.17 33.69
CA HIS A 252 17.90 -2.67 35.00
C HIS A 252 16.67 -2.63 35.91
N VAL A 253 16.52 -3.72 36.67
CA VAL A 253 15.95 -3.73 38.02
C VAL A 253 16.88 -2.95 38.93
#